data_AF-A0A8R7UV13-F1
#
_entry.id   AF-A0A8R7UV13-F1
#
_cell.length_a   1.000
_cell.length_b   1.000
_cell.length_c   1.000
_cell.angle_alpha   90.00
_cell.angle_beta   90.00
_cell.angle_gamma   90.00
#
_symmetry.space_group_name_H-M   'P 1'
#
loop_
_entity.id
_entity.type
_entity.pdbx_description
1 polymer ?
#
loop_
_entity_poly.entity_id
_entity_poly.type
_entity_poly.pdbx_seq_one_letter_code
_entity_poly.pdbx_strand_id
1 'polypeptide(L)'
;MEETGRERKAAGPPPWAPTKSTVFRSYAAAVVGDRAEAPSARGNGVAARSSNLRAVRKRPIVARLTRDIVQTFEKCNPEFNYVDSLNPKHFLTTPAVPVHNDGLDNANSDLILYVNLELVNKKSDRRLV
;
A
#
# COMPACT_ATOMS: atom_id res chain seq x y z
N MET A 1 15.52 44.02 -25.35
CA MET A 1 16.23 43.35 -24.25
C MET A 1 15.97 41.86 -24.39
N GLU A 2 16.95 41.13 -24.92
CA GLU A 2 16.96 39.66 -24.96
C GLU A 2 16.99 39.13 -23.52
N GLU A 3 16.01 38.32 -23.12
CA GLU A 3 16.19 37.39 -22.00
C GLU A 3 16.66 36.05 -22.55
N THR A 4 17.95 35.82 -22.37
CA THR A 4 18.66 34.59 -22.71
C THR A 4 18.08 33.39 -21.97
N GLY A 5 17.70 32.37 -22.73
CA GLY A 5 17.20 31.10 -22.21
C GLY A 5 18.22 30.41 -21.30
N ARG A 6 17.83 30.19 -20.04
CA ARG A 6 18.43 29.13 -19.21
C ARG A 6 17.78 27.82 -19.61
N GLU A 7 18.48 27.08 -20.47
CA GLU A 7 18.21 25.67 -20.70
C GLU A 7 18.35 24.93 -19.35
N ARG A 8 17.20 24.62 -18.75
CA ARG A 8 17.16 23.75 -17.57
C ARG A 8 17.56 22.35 -18.06
N LYS A 9 18.81 21.94 -17.79
CA LYS A 9 19.18 20.53 -17.93
C LYS A 9 18.14 19.72 -17.16
N ALA A 10 17.40 18.86 -17.86
CA ALA A 10 16.48 17.94 -17.24
C ALA A 10 17.27 17.13 -16.20
N ALA A 11 16.93 17.31 -14.93
CA ALA A 11 17.46 16.46 -13.87
C ALA A 11 17.15 15.02 -14.26
N GLY A 12 18.14 14.12 -14.14
CA GLY A 12 17.93 12.70 -14.41
C GLY A 12 16.75 12.15 -13.59
N PRO A 13 16.18 11.01 -13.98
CA PRO A 13 15.12 10.37 -13.22
C PRO A 13 15.56 10.27 -11.75
N PRO A 14 14.68 10.59 -10.78
CA PRO A 14 15.04 10.48 -9.38
C PRO A 14 15.48 9.03 -9.07
N PRO A 15 16.30 8.80 -8.02
CA PRO A 15 16.84 7.47 -7.71
C PRO A 15 15.79 6.37 -7.56
N TRP A 16 14.53 6.74 -7.28
CA TRP A 16 13.39 5.84 -7.13
C TRP A 16 12.63 5.58 -8.44
N ALA A 17 13.00 6.22 -9.56
CA ALA A 17 12.29 6.09 -10.83
C ALA A 17 12.26 4.62 -11.29
N PRO A 18 11.07 4.07 -11.63
CA PRO A 18 10.97 2.70 -12.07
C PRO A 18 11.79 2.46 -13.35
N THR A 19 12.72 1.52 -13.30
CA THR A 19 13.44 1.02 -14.47
C THR A 19 12.55 0.11 -15.32
N LYS A 20 12.91 -0.13 -16.58
CA LYS A 20 12.19 -1.07 -17.47
C LYS A 20 12.11 -2.49 -16.88
N SER A 21 13.03 -2.89 -16.00
CA SER A 21 12.99 -4.17 -15.28
C SER A 21 12.05 -4.20 -14.06
N THR A 22 11.62 -3.04 -13.56
CA THR A 22 10.67 -2.93 -12.43
C THR A 22 9.22 -2.79 -12.87
N VAL A 23 8.93 -2.82 -14.18
CA VAL A 23 7.56 -2.87 -14.68
C VAL A 23 6.95 -4.21 -14.25
N PHE A 24 5.88 -4.16 -13.47
CA PHE A 24 5.12 -5.34 -13.08
C PHE A 24 4.65 -6.04 -14.35
N ARG A 25 5.14 -7.27 -14.57
CA ARG A 25 4.57 -8.14 -15.61
C ARG A 25 3.11 -8.43 -15.23
N SER A 26 2.25 -8.49 -16.24
CA SER A 26 0.89 -8.98 -16.07
C SER A 26 0.92 -10.34 -15.38
N TYR A 27 0.06 -10.52 -14.38
CA TYR A 27 -0.12 -11.79 -13.70
C TYR A 27 -0.68 -12.79 -14.71
N ALA A 28 0.16 -13.72 -15.19
CA ALA A 28 -0.29 -14.88 -15.94
C ALA A 28 -0.80 -15.91 -14.93
N ALA A 29 -2.12 -16.00 -14.78
CA ALA A 29 -2.73 -17.10 -14.05
C ALA A 29 -2.30 -18.40 -14.76
N ALA A 30 -1.69 -19.33 -14.00
CA ALA A 30 -1.40 -20.65 -14.52
C ALA A 30 -2.73 -21.26 -14.97
N VAL A 31 -2.90 -21.45 -16.28
CA VAL A 31 -3.97 -22.28 -16.81
C VAL A 31 -3.72 -23.66 -16.24
N VAL A 32 -4.62 -24.14 -15.39
CA VAL A 32 -4.65 -25.52 -14.90
C VAL A 32 -5.03 -26.37 -16.10
N GLY A 33 -4.03 -26.68 -16.93
CA GLY A 33 -4.10 -27.68 -17.97
C GLY A 33 -3.92 -29.06 -17.34
N ASP A 34 -4.65 -30.02 -17.89
CA ASP A 34 -4.77 -31.38 -17.41
C ASP A 34 -3.47 -32.06 -16.98
N ARG A 35 -3.66 -32.91 -15.98
CA ARG A 35 -2.76 -33.90 -15.39
C ARG A 35 -1.83 -34.55 -16.43
N ALA A 36 -0.61 -34.01 -16.57
CA ALA A 36 0.46 -34.67 -17.31
C ALA A 36 1.01 -35.84 -16.47
N GLU A 37 0.83 -37.05 -17.00
CA GLU A 37 1.37 -38.31 -16.50
C GLU A 37 2.91 -38.27 -16.47
N ALA A 38 3.51 -38.60 -15.33
CA ALA A 38 4.95 -38.64 -15.16
C ALA A 38 5.54 -39.88 -15.86
N PRO A 39 6.56 -39.75 -16.73
CA PRO A 39 7.26 -40.93 -17.23
C PRO A 39 8.13 -41.49 -16.10
N SER A 40 7.94 -42.78 -15.82
CA SER A 40 8.77 -43.55 -14.91
C SER A 40 10.17 -43.72 -15.50
N ALA A 41 11.16 -43.04 -14.94
CA ALA A 41 12.57 -43.23 -15.27
C ALA A 41 13.35 -43.70 -14.04
N ARG A 42 13.72 -44.98 -14.07
CA ARG A 42 14.59 -45.66 -13.12
C ARG A 42 16.04 -45.31 -13.46
N GLY A 43 16.75 -44.63 -12.56
CA GLY A 43 18.16 -44.29 -12.72
C GLY A 43 18.82 -43.97 -11.38
N ASN A 44 19.85 -44.73 -11.03
CA ASN A 44 20.66 -44.60 -9.82
C ASN A 44 21.52 -43.33 -9.84
N GLY A 45 21.80 -42.76 -8.65
CA GLY A 45 23.08 -42.12 -8.37
C GLY A 45 23.04 -40.67 -7.87
N VAL A 46 23.56 -40.50 -6.65
CA VAL A 46 24.12 -39.28 -6.05
C VAL A 46 23.11 -38.24 -5.55
N ALA A 47 22.77 -38.38 -4.27
CA ALA A 47 22.08 -37.38 -3.46
C ALA A 47 22.92 -36.09 -3.38
N ALA A 48 22.64 -35.13 -4.25
CA ALA A 48 23.10 -33.76 -4.10
C ALA A 48 22.49 -33.20 -2.80
N ARG A 49 23.36 -32.91 -1.82
CA ARG A 49 23.03 -32.18 -0.60
C ARG A 49 22.56 -30.78 -1.00
N SER A 50 21.25 -30.61 -1.20
CA SER A 50 20.65 -29.30 -1.29
C SER A 50 20.71 -28.66 0.09
N SER A 51 21.66 -27.75 0.27
CA SER A 51 21.80 -26.94 1.46
C SER A 51 20.48 -26.22 1.74
N ASN A 52 19.90 -26.49 2.90
CA ASN A 52 18.73 -25.79 3.44
C ASN A 52 19.10 -24.32 3.71
N LEU A 53 19.19 -23.52 2.65
CA LEU A 53 19.04 -22.07 2.78
C LEU A 53 17.63 -21.86 3.31
N ARG A 54 17.52 -21.43 4.57
CA ARG A 54 16.26 -20.96 5.15
C ARG A 54 15.63 -20.04 4.13
N ALA A 55 14.60 -20.52 3.44
CA ALA A 55 13.80 -19.71 2.57
C ALA A 55 13.23 -18.62 3.47
N VAL A 56 13.83 -17.43 3.43
CA VAL A 56 13.22 -16.23 3.98
C VAL A 56 11.86 -16.20 3.29
N ARG A 57 10.79 -16.54 4.02
CA ARG A 57 9.43 -16.44 3.52
C ARG A 57 9.21 -14.96 3.25
N LYS A 58 9.54 -14.52 2.03
CA LYS A 58 9.27 -13.17 1.57
C LYS A 58 7.78 -12.97 1.80
N ARG A 59 7.41 -11.95 2.59
CA ARG A 59 6.00 -11.60 2.76
C ARG A 59 5.38 -11.49 1.37
N PRO A 60 4.18 -12.07 1.15
CA PRO A 60 3.57 -12.08 -0.16
C PRO A 60 3.42 -10.65 -0.66
N ILE A 61 3.60 -10.45 -1.96
CA ILE A 61 3.56 -9.12 -2.58
C ILE A 61 2.28 -8.35 -2.21
N VAL A 62 1.14 -9.05 -2.12
CA VAL A 62 -0.15 -8.49 -1.72
C VAL A 62 -0.08 -7.86 -0.34
N ALA A 63 0.55 -8.50 0.65
CA ALA A 63 0.66 -7.96 2.00
C ALA A 63 1.52 -6.68 2.03
N ARG A 64 2.61 -6.64 1.24
CA ARG A 64 3.47 -5.47 1.14
C ARG A 64 2.79 -4.26 0.51
N LEU A 65 1.93 -4.50 -0.48
CA LEU A 65 1.25 -3.45 -1.23
C LEU A 65 -0.13 -3.08 -0.67
N THR A 66 -0.57 -3.72 0.42
CA THR A 66 -1.84 -3.38 1.09
C THR A 66 -1.57 -3.04 2.56
N ARG A 67 -1.41 -4.05 3.42
CA ARG A 67 -1.23 -3.87 4.87
C ARG A 67 0.08 -3.17 5.23
N ASP A 68 1.18 -3.53 4.59
CA ASP A 68 2.52 -3.01 4.91
C ASP A 68 2.94 -1.91 3.91
N ILE A 69 1.98 -1.18 3.34
CA ILE A 69 2.26 -0.20 2.27
C ILE A 69 3.14 0.95 2.75
N VAL A 70 2.93 1.43 3.98
CA VAL A 70 3.75 2.48 4.62
C VAL A 70 5.21 2.04 4.71
N GLN A 71 5.47 0.85 5.26
CA GLN A 71 6.82 0.27 5.37
C GLN A 71 7.48 0.06 4.00
N THR A 72 6.67 -0.19 2.97
CA THR A 72 7.17 -0.33 1.60
C THR A 72 7.63 1.02 1.05
N PHE A 73 6.87 2.09 1.28
CA PHE A 73 7.27 3.44 0.86
C PHE A 73 8.50 3.96 1.62
N GLU A 74 8.59 3.76 2.94
CA GLU A 74 9.76 4.12 3.74
C GLU A 74 11.05 3.46 3.22
N LYS A 75 10.98 2.20 2.79
CA LYS A 75 12.13 1.49 2.20
C LYS A 75 12.53 2.04 0.83
N CYS A 76 11.56 2.51 0.06
CA CYS A 76 11.80 3.05 -1.29
C CYS A 76 12.28 4.50 -1.26
N ASN A 77 11.91 5.27 -0.23
CA ASN A 77 12.29 6.65 -0.06
C ASN A 77 12.55 6.94 1.44
N PRO A 78 13.81 7.08 1.87
CA PRO A 78 14.15 7.39 3.26
C PRO A 78 13.56 8.71 3.78
N GLU A 79 13.24 9.65 2.89
CA GLU A 79 12.60 10.93 3.24
C GLU A 79 11.07 10.81 3.38
N PHE A 80 10.49 9.65 3.03
CA PHE A 80 9.05 9.42 3.17
C PHE A 80 8.68 9.32 4.65
N ASN A 81 7.79 10.20 5.08
CA ASN A 81 7.24 10.20 6.43
C ASN A 81 5.71 10.13 6.35
N TYR A 82 5.13 9.06 6.88
CA TYR A 82 3.70 8.87 6.91
C TYR A 82 3.11 9.40 8.22
N VAL A 83 2.07 10.22 8.10
CA VAL A 83 1.36 10.80 9.25
C VAL A 83 -0.14 10.59 9.05
N ASP A 84 -0.74 9.72 9.88
CA ASP A 84 -2.16 9.34 9.79
C ASP A 84 -3.11 10.55 9.79
N SER A 85 -2.77 11.62 10.53
CA SER A 85 -3.59 12.82 10.62
C SER A 85 -3.69 13.62 9.32
N LEU A 86 -2.79 13.36 8.35
CA LEU A 86 -2.80 13.99 7.03
C LEU A 86 -3.59 13.17 5.99
N ASN A 87 -4.11 12.00 6.36
CA ASN A 87 -4.97 11.25 5.46
C ASN A 87 -6.23 12.07 5.13
N PRO A 88 -6.58 12.23 3.85
CA PRO A 88 -7.81 12.88 3.46
C PRO A 88 -9.01 12.22 4.14
N LYS A 89 -9.82 13.02 4.83
CA LYS A 89 -11.04 12.54 5.48
C LYS A 89 -12.19 12.54 4.48
N HIS A 90 -12.90 11.42 4.41
CA HIS A 90 -14.12 11.30 3.63
C HIS A 90 -15.32 11.51 4.55
N PHE A 91 -15.88 12.72 4.54
CA PHE A 91 -17.02 13.07 5.38
C PHE A 91 -18.32 12.45 4.88
N LEU A 92 -19.17 12.04 5.82
CA LEU A 92 -20.48 11.41 5.60
C LEU A 92 -21.64 12.37 5.84
N THR A 93 -21.35 13.59 6.32
CA THR A 93 -22.32 14.64 6.65
C THR A 93 -22.05 15.90 5.85
N THR A 94 -23.11 16.60 5.46
CA THR A 94 -23.03 17.85 4.66
C THR A 94 -23.94 18.91 5.28
N PRO A 95 -23.43 20.10 5.65
CA PRO A 95 -22.02 20.52 5.62
C PRO A 95 -21.13 19.74 6.59
N ALA A 96 -19.83 19.64 6.30
CA ALA A 96 -18.83 19.01 7.18
C ALA A 96 -18.00 20.03 7.98
N VAL A 97 -18.46 21.29 8.02
CA VAL A 97 -17.77 22.37 8.74
C VAL A 97 -18.26 22.40 10.18
N PRO A 98 -17.37 22.38 11.18
CA PRO A 98 -17.74 22.42 12.59
C PRO A 98 -18.27 23.79 12.99
N VAL A 99 -19.44 23.84 13.62
CA VAL A 99 -20.12 25.09 14.04
C VAL A 99 -20.67 25.00 15.46
N HIS A 100 -21.30 23.88 15.84
CA HIS A 100 -21.98 23.71 17.13
C HIS A 100 -21.35 22.56 17.95
N ASN A 101 -21.75 22.45 19.23
CA ASN A 101 -21.36 21.36 20.13
C ASN A 101 -19.84 21.15 20.23
N ASP A 102 -19.12 22.21 20.59
CA ASP A 102 -17.65 22.23 20.67
C ASP A 102 -16.94 21.81 19.35
N GLY A 103 -17.61 22.07 18.23
CA GLY A 103 -17.11 21.73 16.90
C GLY A 103 -17.37 20.28 16.47
N LEU A 104 -18.25 19.56 17.18
CA LEU A 104 -18.68 18.23 16.77
C LEU A 104 -19.81 18.27 15.73
N ASP A 105 -20.63 19.31 15.75
CA ASP A 105 -21.82 19.40 14.92
C ASP A 105 -21.69 20.49 13.84
N ASN A 106 -22.37 20.28 12.70
CA ASN A 106 -22.42 21.24 11.61
C ASN A 106 -23.45 22.37 11.82
N ALA A 107 -23.65 23.22 10.81
CA ALA A 107 -24.61 24.32 10.86
C ALA A 107 -26.08 23.87 11.04
N ASN A 108 -26.41 22.64 10.66
CA ASN A 108 -27.74 22.04 10.81
C ASN A 108 -27.90 21.31 12.15
N SER A 109 -26.89 21.34 13.02
CA SER A 109 -26.80 20.52 14.24
C SER A 109 -26.72 19.01 13.99
N ASP A 110 -26.24 18.60 12.81
CA ASP A 110 -25.90 17.20 12.55
C ASP A 110 -24.50 16.90 13.08
N LEU A 111 -24.34 15.78 13.79
CA LEU A 111 -23.02 15.29 14.20
C LEU A 111 -22.16 15.02 12.97
N ILE A 112 -20.95 15.58 12.92
CA ILE A 112 -20.03 15.44 11.80
C ILE A 112 -19.37 14.05 11.85
N LEU A 113 -19.61 13.26 10.80
CA LEU A 113 -19.10 11.90 10.67
C LEU A 113 -18.17 11.78 9.46
N TYR A 114 -17.19 10.89 9.54
CA TYR A 114 -16.33 10.54 8.41
C TYR A 114 -15.98 9.04 8.42
N VAL A 115 -15.57 8.53 7.26
CA VAL A 115 -15.21 7.12 7.09
C VAL A 115 -14.13 6.71 8.09
N ASN A 116 -14.33 5.58 8.76
CA ASN A 116 -13.47 5.03 9.82
C ASN A 116 -13.40 5.88 11.11
N LEU A 117 -14.28 6.86 11.31
CA LEU A 117 -14.45 7.48 12.62
C LEU A 117 -14.97 6.43 13.62
N GLU A 118 -14.30 6.29 14.75
CA GLU A 118 -14.79 5.44 15.84
C GLU A 118 -15.78 6.22 16.71
N LEU A 119 -17.02 5.75 16.75
CA LEU A 119 -18.05 6.32 17.58
C LEU A 119 -18.13 5.50 18.88
N VAL A 120 -17.87 6.14 20.03
CA VAL A 120 -17.84 5.47 21.34
C VAL A 120 -18.79 6.17 22.30
N ASN A 121 -19.60 5.37 22.99
CA ASN A 121 -20.43 5.88 24.07
C ASN A 121 -19.57 6.06 25.34
N LYS A 122 -19.31 7.32 25.71
CA LYS A 122 -18.48 7.68 26.87
C LYS A 122 -18.98 7.15 28.23
N LYS A 123 -20.25 6.75 28.36
CA LYS A 123 -20.80 6.23 29.62
C LYS A 123 -20.60 4.73 29.78
N SER A 124 -20.65 4.00 28.67
CA SER A 124 -20.59 2.53 28.67
C SER A 124 -19.30 1.98 28.06
N ASP A 125 -18.44 2.86 27.53
CA ASP A 125 -17.24 2.56 26.74
C ASP A 125 -17.50 1.58 25.59
N ARG A 126 -18.76 1.52 25.13
CA ARG A 126 -19.15 0.67 24.01
C ARG A 126 -19.00 1.43 22.71
N ARG A 127 -18.33 0.81 21.76
CA ARG A 127 -18.34 1.25 20.36
C ARG A 127 -19.75 1.15 19.81
N LEU A 128 -20.21 2.22 19.17
CA LEU A 128 -21.42 2.26 18.39
C LEU A 128 -21.04 1.78 16.99
N VAL A 129 -21.60 0.63 16.61
CA VAL A 129 -21.32 -0.09 15.36
C VAL A 129 -22.53 0.02 14.46
#